data_AF-A0A945NV52-F1
#
_entry.id   AF-A0A945NV52-F1
#
_cell.length_a   1.000
_cell.length_b   1.000
_cell.length_c   1.000
_cell.angle_alpha   90.00
_cell.angle_beta   90.00
_cell.angle_gamma   90.00
#
_symmetry.space_group_name_H-M   'P 1'
#
loop_
_entity.id
_entity.type
_entity.pdbx_description
1 polymer ?
#
loop_
_entity_poly.entity_id
_entity_poly.type
_entity_poly.pdbx_seq_one_letter_code
_entity_poly.pdbx_strand_id
1 'polypeptide(L)'
;MTDRLENIDATAASPAPGTDGAISTPLPPKSLENGPDLKRQRILAVNGAIALLAAVVLALLWVSALSSRDTATTERDAAQAAATEEAERTADALDSLAATEVNLETALADNEQLTAELAAAEADAAEATAATARADEAKATLAVVRVENETLAAEITTLETSLSASQGATPAVVFDISTAPNLARYIGEQLSSSSRPTVLGDGQTTCLGTAVVNDIGLATLGSGLASGASTSESTAVVEAIERAAVSCSIDPSAIF
;
A
#
# COMPACT_ATOMS: atom_id res chain seq x y z
N MET A 1 48.99 36.48 65.24
CA MET A 1 48.61 35.08 65.53
C MET A 1 49.72 34.22 64.95
N THR A 2 50.89 34.03 65.58
CA THR A 2 51.24 33.98 67.03
C THR A 2 50.39 32.96 67.80
N ASP A 3 50.92 32.05 68.63
CA ASP A 3 52.31 31.67 69.01
C ASP A 3 52.42 30.13 69.12
N ARG A 4 53.57 29.43 69.18
CA ARG A 4 54.93 29.62 69.75
C ARG A 4 55.04 29.49 71.28
N LEU A 5 54.91 28.26 71.77
CA LEU A 5 55.44 27.75 73.06
C LEU A 5 55.92 26.31 72.79
N GLU A 6 57.16 25.85 73.00
CA GLU A 6 58.34 26.35 73.73
C GLU A 6 58.28 26.28 75.26
N ASN A 7 58.76 25.15 75.80
CA ASN A 7 59.61 25.02 77.00
C ASN A 7 60.37 23.66 76.85
N ILE A 8 61.71 23.55 76.74
CA ILE A 8 62.79 23.89 77.72
C ILE A 8 62.89 22.77 78.79
N ASP A 9 64.04 22.25 79.26
CA ASP A 9 65.50 22.55 79.18
C ASP A 9 66.26 21.22 78.88
N ALA A 10 67.33 21.14 78.09
CA ALA A 10 68.71 21.65 78.23
C ALA A 10 69.66 20.89 79.19
N THR A 11 70.85 20.59 78.68
CA THR A 11 72.15 20.87 79.33
C THR A 11 73.21 20.92 78.22
N ALA A 12 74.11 21.90 78.25
CA ALA A 12 74.94 22.29 77.10
C ALA A 12 76.43 22.41 77.44
N ALA A 13 77.27 22.28 76.39
CA ALA A 13 78.64 22.82 76.27
C ALA A 13 79.71 22.23 77.25
N SER A 14 81.03 22.29 77.01
CA SER A 14 81.85 22.69 75.85
C SER A 14 83.25 22.03 75.98
N PRO A 15 84.07 21.89 74.92
CA PRO A 15 85.40 21.26 75.02
C PRO A 15 86.61 22.23 75.03
N ALA A 16 87.76 21.70 75.51
CA ALA A 16 89.16 22.10 75.26
C ALA A 16 89.73 23.37 75.97
N PRO A 17 91.07 23.53 76.05
CA PRO A 17 92.17 22.54 76.26
C PRO A 17 93.19 22.97 77.35
N GLY A 18 94.21 22.14 77.64
CA GLY A 18 95.38 22.55 78.46
C GLY A 18 96.46 21.45 78.61
N THR A 19 97.74 21.84 78.53
CA THR A 19 98.93 20.96 78.55
C THR A 19 99.93 21.30 79.67
N ASP A 20 100.89 20.38 79.88
CA ASP A 20 102.27 20.56 80.40
C ASP A 20 102.64 20.15 81.86
N GLY A 21 103.84 19.51 81.98
CA GLY A 21 104.55 19.11 83.22
C GLY A 21 104.30 17.65 83.68
N ALA A 22 105.14 16.61 83.48
CA ALA A 22 106.61 16.43 83.59
C ALA A 22 107.11 16.51 85.07
N ILE A 23 108.00 15.65 85.64
CA ILE A 23 108.96 14.62 85.17
C ILE A 23 109.20 13.58 86.31
N SER A 24 109.46 12.29 86.03
CA SER A 24 110.51 11.45 86.71
C SER A 24 110.59 9.97 86.22
N THR A 25 111.73 9.62 85.62
CA THR A 25 112.27 8.29 85.24
C THR A 25 113.02 7.61 86.43
N PRO A 26 113.74 6.44 86.36
CA PRO A 26 114.16 5.63 85.16
C PRO A 26 114.21 4.06 85.22
N LEU A 27 114.36 3.47 84.00
CA LEU A 27 115.22 2.30 83.55
C LEU A 27 114.84 0.82 83.88
N PRO A 28 115.29 -0.21 83.08
CA PRO A 28 115.57 -0.28 81.62
C PRO A 28 115.12 -1.64 80.95
N PRO A 29 115.70 -2.20 79.85
CA PRO A 29 114.94 -2.33 78.59
C PRO A 29 114.93 -3.74 77.94
N LYS A 30 114.19 -3.88 76.82
CA LYS A 30 114.37 -4.84 75.69
C LYS A 30 113.18 -4.66 74.73
N SER A 31 113.21 -4.78 73.41
CA SER A 31 114.22 -4.76 72.33
C SER A 31 113.53 -5.42 71.13
N LEU A 32 113.45 -4.76 69.96
CA LEU A 32 113.02 -5.35 68.67
C LEU A 32 111.54 -5.83 68.65
N GLU A 33 110.81 -5.91 67.53
CA GLU A 33 111.23 -6.19 66.16
C GLU A 33 110.22 -5.61 65.13
N ASN A 34 110.66 -5.24 63.92
CA ASN A 34 109.76 -4.82 62.84
C ASN A 34 109.27 -6.04 62.04
N GLY A 35 108.00 -6.41 62.19
CA GLY A 35 107.40 -7.59 61.54
C GLY A 35 106.63 -7.30 60.22
N PRO A 36 106.58 -8.24 59.24
CA PRO A 36 105.93 -8.01 57.94
C PRO A 36 104.38 -7.94 57.94
N ASP A 37 103.72 -8.37 59.02
CA ASP A 37 102.27 -8.62 59.04
C ASP A 37 101.41 -7.38 58.81
N LEU A 38 101.88 -6.20 59.21
CA LEU A 38 101.17 -4.94 59.00
C LEU A 38 100.92 -4.64 57.51
N LYS A 39 101.78 -5.12 56.59
CA LYS A 39 101.52 -5.03 55.13
C LYS A 39 100.48 -6.05 54.69
N ARG A 40 100.57 -7.32 55.15
CA ARG A 40 99.61 -8.37 54.79
C ARG A 40 98.20 -8.06 55.27
N GLN A 41 98.06 -7.57 56.51
CA GLN A 41 96.80 -7.17 57.11
C GLN A 41 96.20 -5.94 56.42
N ARG A 42 97.02 -4.95 56.02
CA ARG A 42 96.56 -3.81 55.20
C ARG A 42 96.11 -4.25 53.81
N ILE A 43 96.81 -5.15 53.14
CA ILE A 43 96.40 -5.66 51.81
C ILE A 43 95.08 -6.44 51.91
N LEU A 44 94.91 -7.28 52.94
CA LEU A 44 93.64 -7.97 53.19
C LEU A 44 92.49 -7.01 53.50
N ALA A 45 92.73 -5.96 54.32
CA ALA A 45 91.74 -4.94 54.61
C ALA A 45 91.36 -4.11 53.35
N VAL A 46 92.32 -3.77 52.50
CA VAL A 46 92.09 -3.07 51.23
C VAL A 46 91.31 -3.95 50.25
N ASN A 47 91.67 -5.23 50.11
CA ASN A 47 90.92 -6.17 49.27
C ASN A 47 89.49 -6.39 49.79
N GLY A 48 89.31 -6.46 51.11
CA GLY A 48 87.99 -6.51 51.75
C GLY A 48 87.15 -5.25 51.46
N ALA A 49 87.76 -4.07 51.56
CA ALA A 49 87.09 -2.80 51.23
C ALA A 49 86.71 -2.70 49.73
N ILE A 50 87.59 -3.17 48.83
CA ILE A 50 87.31 -3.23 47.38
C ILE A 50 86.16 -4.20 47.09
N ALA A 51 86.14 -5.37 47.73
CA ALA A 51 85.05 -6.34 47.58
C ALA A 51 83.71 -5.78 48.11
N LEU A 52 83.73 -5.04 49.22
CA LEU A 52 82.56 -4.39 49.79
C LEU A 52 82.04 -3.26 48.87
N LEU A 53 82.94 -2.44 48.31
CA LEU A 53 82.60 -1.43 47.29
C LEU A 53 82.01 -2.07 46.03
N ALA A 54 82.59 -3.16 45.53
CA ALA A 54 82.06 -3.88 44.38
C ALA A 54 80.66 -4.46 44.65
N ALA A 55 80.42 -5.00 45.85
CA ALA A 55 79.11 -5.48 46.26
C ALA A 55 78.07 -4.34 46.36
N VAL A 56 78.45 -3.17 46.87
CA VAL A 56 77.59 -1.97 46.91
C VAL A 56 77.25 -1.48 45.49
N VAL A 57 78.23 -1.42 44.59
CA VAL A 57 77.99 -1.03 43.19
C VAL A 57 77.08 -2.04 42.49
N LEU A 58 77.29 -3.34 42.69
CA LEU A 58 76.41 -4.38 42.12
C LEU A 58 74.98 -4.28 42.67
N ALA A 59 74.82 -4.01 43.97
CA ALA A 59 73.51 -3.80 44.59
C ALA A 59 72.80 -2.56 44.04
N LEU A 60 73.52 -1.44 43.85
CA LEU A 60 72.97 -0.22 43.24
C LEU A 60 72.55 -0.47 41.79
N LEU A 61 73.38 -1.15 40.99
CA LEU A 61 73.03 -1.54 39.62
C LEU A 61 71.81 -2.47 39.58
N TRP A 62 71.70 -3.42 40.52
CA TRP A 62 70.55 -4.32 40.60
C TRP A 62 69.27 -3.58 40.98
N VAL A 63 69.33 -2.65 41.95
CA VAL A 63 68.19 -1.79 42.32
C VAL A 63 67.79 -0.86 41.17
N SER A 64 68.76 -0.27 40.45
CA SER A 64 68.46 0.52 39.25
C SER A 64 67.84 -0.31 38.13
N ALA A 65 68.32 -1.53 37.91
CA ALA A 65 67.74 -2.46 36.93
C ALA A 65 66.31 -2.88 37.32
N LEU A 66 66.07 -3.17 38.61
CA LEU A 66 64.74 -3.50 39.14
C LEU A 66 63.78 -2.32 38.95
N SER A 67 64.19 -1.11 39.36
CA SER A 67 63.42 0.11 39.15
C SER A 67 63.12 0.37 37.67
N SER A 68 64.08 0.17 36.77
CA SER A 68 63.85 0.33 35.32
C SER A 68 62.87 -0.71 34.75
N ARG A 69 62.89 -1.93 35.29
CA ARG A 69 61.95 -2.99 34.94
C ARG A 69 60.54 -2.66 35.43
N ASP A 70 60.41 -2.18 36.68
CA ASP A 70 59.13 -1.80 37.27
C ASP A 70 58.50 -0.61 36.50
N THR A 71 59.32 0.37 36.08
CA THR A 71 58.90 1.45 35.18
C THR A 71 58.43 0.90 33.83
N ALA A 72 59.22 0.04 33.18
CA ALA A 72 58.87 -0.54 31.87
C ALA A 72 57.60 -1.42 31.93
N THR A 73 57.37 -2.16 33.03
CA THR A 73 56.09 -2.87 33.24
C THR A 73 54.95 -1.91 33.46
N THR A 74 55.15 -0.82 34.21
CA THR A 74 54.12 0.21 34.43
C THR A 74 53.71 0.88 33.12
N GLU A 75 54.67 1.28 32.29
CA GLU A 75 54.42 1.87 30.97
C GLU A 75 53.71 0.90 30.02
N ARG A 76 54.12 -0.38 30.01
CA ARG A 76 53.47 -1.43 29.23
C ARG A 76 52.03 -1.66 29.67
N ASP A 77 51.78 -1.74 30.97
CA ASP A 77 50.46 -2.01 31.53
C ASP A 77 49.53 -0.81 31.32
N ALA A 78 50.04 0.42 31.40
CA ALA A 78 49.31 1.63 31.02
C ALA A 78 48.99 1.68 29.51
N ALA A 79 49.94 1.31 28.64
CA ALA A 79 49.70 1.21 27.20
C ALA A 79 48.67 0.11 26.85
N GLN A 80 48.71 -1.03 27.55
CA GLN A 80 47.73 -2.11 27.39
C GLN A 80 46.34 -1.72 27.90
N ALA A 81 46.25 -0.95 29.00
CA ALA A 81 44.99 -0.41 29.49
C ALA A 81 44.39 0.58 28.48
N ALA A 82 45.18 1.53 27.97
CA ALA A 82 44.75 2.48 26.95
C ALA A 82 44.29 1.81 25.65
N ALA A 83 45.01 0.78 25.19
CA ALA A 83 44.62 0.00 24.01
C ALA A 83 43.35 -0.82 24.23
N THR A 84 43.10 -1.33 25.44
CA THR A 84 41.84 -2.01 25.80
C THR A 84 40.67 -1.02 25.80
N GLU A 85 40.84 0.15 26.42
CA GLU A 85 39.81 1.20 26.45
C GLU A 85 39.49 1.76 25.06
N GLU A 86 40.49 1.85 24.17
CA GLU A 86 40.27 2.19 22.77
C GLU A 86 39.54 1.09 22.00
N ALA A 87 39.89 -0.18 22.22
CA ALA A 87 39.18 -1.32 21.63
C ALA A 87 37.70 -1.36 22.07
N GLU A 88 37.40 -1.18 23.36
CA GLU A 88 36.03 -1.09 23.89
C GLU A 88 35.25 0.06 23.23
N ARG A 89 35.82 1.28 23.17
CA ARG A 89 35.19 2.41 22.49
C ARG A 89 34.94 2.16 20.99
N THR A 90 35.82 1.41 20.31
CA THR A 90 35.57 1.02 18.90
C THR A 90 34.51 -0.05 18.76
N ALA A 91 34.37 -0.97 19.72
CA ALA A 91 33.31 -1.98 19.72
C ALA A 91 31.94 -1.32 19.91
N ASP A 92 31.79 -0.45 20.92
CA ASP A 92 30.56 0.32 21.15
C ASP A 92 30.15 1.15 19.92
N ALA A 93 31.13 1.75 19.22
CA ALA A 93 30.87 2.50 18.00
C ALA A 93 30.41 1.62 16.82
N LEU A 94 30.93 0.40 16.70
CA LEU A 94 30.51 -0.56 15.68
C LEU A 94 29.13 -1.14 15.97
N ASP A 95 28.82 -1.47 17.23
CA ASP A 95 27.48 -1.92 17.64
C ASP A 95 26.44 -0.80 17.43
N SER A 96 26.79 0.45 17.76
CA SER A 96 25.95 1.61 17.45
C SER A 96 25.75 1.79 15.95
N LEU A 97 26.78 1.57 15.12
CA LEU A 97 26.68 1.68 13.67
C LEU A 97 25.75 0.60 13.10
N ALA A 98 25.92 -0.66 13.51
CA ALA A 98 25.07 -1.77 13.10
C ALA A 98 23.59 -1.53 13.51
N ALA A 99 23.35 -1.01 14.71
CA ALA A 99 22.01 -0.61 15.13
C ALA A 99 21.42 0.52 14.25
N THR A 100 22.22 1.51 13.85
CA THR A 100 21.74 2.54 12.91
C THR A 100 21.51 2.03 11.49
N GLU A 101 22.28 1.04 11.03
CA GLU A 101 22.10 0.40 9.72
C GLU A 101 20.78 -0.37 9.64
N VAL A 102 20.47 -1.18 10.66
CA VAL A 102 19.17 -1.88 10.77
C VAL A 102 17.99 -0.90 10.83
N ASN A 103 18.12 0.20 11.58
CA ASN A 103 17.10 1.24 11.64
C ASN A 103 16.92 1.95 10.28
N LEU A 104 18.00 2.17 9.53
CA LEU A 104 17.95 2.76 8.19
C LEU A 104 17.30 1.82 7.18
N GLU A 105 17.65 0.54 7.19
CA GLU A 105 17.03 -0.48 6.32
C GLU A 105 15.51 -0.59 6.59
N THR A 106 15.11 -0.59 7.87
CA THR A 106 13.70 -0.56 8.28
C THR A 106 13.00 0.71 7.75
N ALA A 107 13.60 1.89 7.94
CA ALA A 107 13.02 3.14 7.46
C ALA A 107 12.94 3.25 5.92
N LEU A 108 13.83 2.57 5.19
CA LEU A 108 13.76 2.47 3.73
C LEU A 108 12.62 1.54 3.29
N ALA A 109 12.45 0.39 3.95
CA ALA A 109 11.33 -0.51 3.69
C ALA A 109 9.97 0.14 3.99
N ASP A 110 9.86 0.85 5.12
CA ASP A 110 8.67 1.65 5.46
C ASP A 110 8.40 2.73 4.40
N ASN A 111 9.44 3.37 3.85
CA ASN A 111 9.28 4.38 2.81
C ASN A 111 8.83 3.80 1.46
N GLU A 112 9.33 2.62 1.08
CA GLU A 112 8.87 1.88 -0.10
C GLU A 112 7.40 1.46 0.06
N GLN A 113 7.02 0.93 1.24
CA GLN A 113 5.63 0.59 1.55
C GLN A 113 4.71 1.82 1.47
N LEU A 114 5.07 2.93 2.13
CA LEU A 114 4.30 4.17 2.09
C LEU A 114 4.16 4.75 0.68
N THR A 115 5.17 4.57 -0.17
CA THR A 115 5.12 4.97 -1.59
C THR A 115 4.13 4.11 -2.37
N ALA A 116 4.10 2.80 -2.11
CA ALA A 116 3.12 1.89 -2.72
C ALA A 116 1.68 2.16 -2.23
N GLU A 117 1.50 2.42 -0.93
CA GLU A 117 0.21 2.79 -0.33
C GLU A 117 -0.32 4.13 -0.90
N LEU A 118 0.57 5.12 -1.07
CA LEU A 118 0.21 6.39 -1.71
C LEU A 118 -0.24 6.20 -3.16
N ALA A 119 0.49 5.42 -3.95
CA ALA A 119 0.13 5.12 -5.34
C ALA A 119 -1.20 4.37 -5.46
N ALA A 120 -1.51 3.47 -4.53
CA ALA A 120 -2.81 2.81 -4.44
C ALA A 120 -3.94 3.81 -4.10
N ALA A 121 -3.73 4.67 -3.10
CA ALA A 121 -4.71 5.68 -2.71
C ALA A 121 -4.99 6.72 -3.82
N GLU A 122 -3.97 7.09 -4.61
CA GLU A 122 -4.13 7.94 -5.80
C GLU A 122 -4.95 7.25 -6.89
N ALA A 123 -4.76 5.94 -7.10
CA ALA A 123 -5.56 5.15 -8.04
C ALA A 123 -7.03 5.05 -7.60
N ASP A 124 -7.29 4.76 -6.33
CA ASP A 124 -8.64 4.72 -5.74
C ASP A 124 -9.35 6.08 -5.86
N ALA A 125 -8.64 7.19 -5.64
CA ALA A 125 -9.17 8.54 -5.80
C ALA A 125 -9.52 8.87 -7.26
N ALA A 126 -8.71 8.40 -8.22
CA ALA A 126 -8.98 8.52 -9.64
C ALA A 126 -10.22 7.68 -10.06
N GLU A 127 -10.36 6.46 -9.55
CA GLU A 127 -11.55 5.63 -9.79
C GLU A 127 -12.81 6.26 -9.20
N ALA A 128 -12.76 6.77 -7.96
CA ALA A 128 -13.88 7.47 -7.33
C ALA A 128 -14.32 8.70 -8.15
N THR A 129 -13.36 9.47 -8.67
CA THR A 129 -13.64 10.61 -9.56
C THR A 129 -14.32 10.17 -10.86
N ALA A 130 -13.84 9.09 -11.48
CA ALA A 130 -14.45 8.51 -12.66
C ALA A 130 -15.85 7.94 -12.39
N ALA A 131 -16.10 7.36 -11.21
CA ALA A 131 -17.41 6.88 -10.78
C ALA A 131 -18.40 8.04 -10.60
N THR A 132 -17.98 9.17 -10.02
CA THR A 132 -18.80 10.38 -9.92
C THR A 132 -19.17 10.92 -11.30
N ALA A 133 -18.22 11.02 -12.23
CA ALA A 133 -18.48 11.47 -13.60
C ALA A 133 -19.52 10.60 -14.33
N ARG A 134 -19.42 9.26 -14.21
CA ARG A 134 -20.42 8.32 -14.76
C ARG A 134 -21.79 8.46 -14.10
N ALA A 135 -21.84 8.76 -12.80
CA ALA A 135 -23.10 8.98 -12.09
C ALA A 135 -23.81 10.27 -12.55
N ASP A 136 -23.06 11.34 -12.80
CA ASP A 136 -23.60 12.58 -13.36
C ASP A 136 -24.07 12.42 -14.81
N GLU A 137 -23.34 11.65 -15.64
CA GLU A 137 -23.76 11.29 -17.01
C GLU A 137 -25.04 10.45 -17.01
N ALA A 138 -25.14 9.44 -16.14
CA ALA A 138 -26.35 8.63 -15.98
C ALA A 138 -27.55 9.47 -15.50
N LYS A 139 -27.31 10.45 -14.62
CA LYS A 139 -28.33 11.39 -14.14
C LYS A 139 -28.80 12.36 -15.23
N ALA A 140 -27.89 12.84 -16.09
CA ALA A 140 -28.24 13.64 -17.26
C ALA A 140 -29.08 12.82 -18.26
N THR A 141 -28.67 11.58 -18.52
CA THR A 141 -29.40 10.63 -19.38
C THR A 141 -30.82 10.37 -18.85
N LEU A 142 -30.96 10.14 -17.54
CA LEU A 142 -32.26 9.96 -16.90
C LEU A 142 -33.16 11.19 -17.02
N ALA A 143 -32.59 12.40 -16.97
CA ALA A 143 -33.36 13.63 -17.17
C ALA A 143 -33.89 13.77 -18.60
N VAL A 144 -33.10 13.39 -19.61
CA VAL A 144 -33.54 13.34 -21.02
C VAL A 144 -34.68 12.34 -21.20
N VAL A 145 -34.49 11.09 -20.74
CA VAL A 145 -35.51 10.03 -20.82
C VAL A 145 -36.82 10.43 -20.11
N ARG A 146 -36.75 11.21 -19.03
CA ARG A 146 -37.96 11.73 -18.36
C ARG A 146 -38.72 12.72 -19.24
N VAL A 147 -38.04 13.66 -19.89
CA VAL A 147 -38.65 14.62 -20.83
C VAL A 147 -39.22 13.92 -22.05
N GLU A 148 -38.55 12.90 -22.57
CA GLU A 148 -39.06 12.07 -23.67
C GLU A 148 -40.35 11.33 -23.25
N ASN A 149 -40.39 10.74 -22.05
CA ASN A 149 -41.61 10.10 -21.52
C ASN A 149 -42.76 11.10 -21.29
N GLU A 150 -42.47 12.28 -20.75
CA GLU A 150 -43.46 13.36 -20.59
C GLU A 150 -44.03 13.79 -21.97
N THR A 151 -43.19 13.83 -23.01
CA THR A 151 -43.59 14.14 -24.40
C THR A 151 -44.45 13.03 -25.01
N LEU A 152 -44.00 11.77 -24.93
CA LEU A 152 -44.73 10.59 -25.41
C LEU A 152 -46.11 10.46 -24.75
N ALA A 153 -46.23 10.75 -23.45
CA ALA A 153 -47.52 10.75 -22.75
C ALA A 153 -48.49 11.81 -23.29
N ALA A 154 -47.98 13.00 -23.65
CA ALA A 154 -48.79 14.06 -24.28
C ALA A 154 -49.22 13.70 -25.71
N GLU A 155 -48.35 13.03 -26.48
CA GLU A 155 -48.67 12.50 -27.81
C GLU A 155 -49.76 11.42 -27.74
N ILE A 156 -49.63 10.45 -26.81
CA ILE A 156 -50.65 9.42 -26.56
C ILE A 156 -52.00 10.07 -26.21
N THR A 157 -52.02 11.03 -25.28
CA THR A 157 -53.25 11.75 -24.89
C THR A 157 -53.90 12.45 -26.10
N THR A 158 -53.08 13.01 -27.00
CA THR A 158 -53.54 13.68 -28.22
C THR A 158 -54.11 12.68 -29.24
N LEU A 159 -53.47 11.52 -29.39
CA LEU A 159 -53.93 10.42 -30.24
C LEU A 159 -55.24 9.82 -29.71
N GLU A 160 -55.35 9.55 -28.41
CA GLU A 160 -56.57 9.07 -27.75
C GLU A 160 -57.73 10.05 -27.91
N THR A 161 -57.47 11.36 -27.77
CA THR A 161 -58.47 12.42 -28.00
C THR A 161 -58.94 12.42 -29.45
N SER A 162 -58.00 12.32 -30.40
CA SER A 162 -58.30 12.29 -31.85
C SER A 162 -59.09 11.03 -32.24
N LEU A 163 -58.72 9.88 -31.68
CA LEU A 163 -59.41 8.61 -31.87
C LEU A 163 -60.83 8.66 -31.28
N SER A 164 -60.99 9.18 -30.07
CA SER A 164 -62.30 9.34 -29.41
C SER A 164 -63.23 10.28 -30.21
N ALA A 165 -62.68 11.38 -30.75
CA ALA A 165 -63.42 12.27 -31.63
C ALA A 165 -63.85 11.59 -32.94
N SER A 166 -63.03 10.68 -33.48
CA SER A 166 -63.38 9.89 -34.67
C SER A 166 -64.46 8.83 -34.41
N GLN A 167 -64.48 8.21 -33.22
CA GLN A 167 -65.49 7.23 -32.83
C GLN A 167 -66.82 7.87 -32.38
N GLY A 168 -66.77 9.10 -31.86
CA GLY A 168 -67.96 9.89 -31.51
C GLY A 168 -68.70 10.49 -32.72
N ALA A 169 -68.11 10.43 -33.92
CA ALA A 169 -68.79 10.78 -35.15
C ALA A 169 -69.84 9.69 -35.47
N THR A 170 -71.11 10.07 -35.56
CA THR A 170 -72.19 9.15 -35.90
C THR A 170 -71.93 8.48 -37.26
N PRO A 171 -71.95 7.13 -37.35
CA PRO A 171 -71.82 6.43 -38.63
C PRO A 171 -73.12 6.54 -39.43
N ALA A 172 -73.37 7.72 -39.99
CA ALA A 172 -74.51 8.01 -40.87
C ALA A 172 -74.22 7.68 -42.35
N VAL A 173 -73.02 7.18 -42.65
CA VAL A 173 -72.67 6.62 -43.96
C VAL A 173 -72.68 5.10 -43.83
N VAL A 174 -73.84 4.49 -44.11
CA VAL A 174 -73.88 3.06 -44.42
C VAL A 174 -73.09 2.87 -45.72
N PHE A 175 -71.90 2.31 -45.61
CA PHE A 175 -71.05 2.08 -46.77
C PHE A 175 -71.65 0.99 -47.64
N ASP A 176 -72.21 1.38 -48.79
CA ASP A 176 -72.74 0.46 -49.77
C ASP A 176 -71.63 -0.07 -50.68
N ILE A 177 -71.12 -1.26 -50.33
CA ILE A 177 -70.08 -1.99 -51.09
C ILE A 177 -70.49 -2.26 -52.55
N SER A 178 -71.79 -2.32 -52.86
CA SER A 178 -72.26 -2.51 -54.25
C SER A 178 -71.94 -1.31 -55.15
N THR A 179 -71.75 -0.12 -54.58
CA THR A 179 -71.29 1.07 -55.31
C THR A 179 -69.78 1.09 -55.55
N ALA A 180 -69.02 0.17 -54.93
CA ALA A 180 -67.57 0.13 -54.95
C ALA A 180 -67.02 -1.24 -55.45
N PRO A 181 -67.34 -1.68 -56.68
CA PRO A 181 -66.99 -3.02 -57.17
C PRO A 181 -65.48 -3.31 -57.18
N ASN A 182 -64.63 -2.30 -57.39
CA ASN A 182 -63.17 -2.46 -57.29
C ASN A 182 -62.70 -2.76 -55.86
N LEU A 183 -63.34 -2.18 -54.84
CA LEU A 183 -63.04 -2.50 -53.44
C LEU A 183 -63.57 -3.88 -53.09
N ALA A 184 -64.77 -4.23 -53.55
CA ALA A 184 -65.33 -5.57 -53.37
C ALA A 184 -64.42 -6.65 -53.98
N ARG A 185 -63.93 -6.43 -55.21
CA ARG A 185 -62.95 -7.31 -55.86
C ARG A 185 -61.68 -7.45 -55.04
N TYR A 186 -61.08 -6.34 -54.61
CA TYR A 186 -59.86 -6.35 -53.78
C TYR A 186 -60.06 -7.09 -52.45
N ILE A 187 -61.20 -6.90 -51.77
CA ILE A 187 -61.51 -7.62 -50.53
C ILE A 187 -61.65 -9.12 -50.79
N GLY A 188 -62.38 -9.53 -51.84
CA GLY A 188 -62.51 -10.94 -52.19
C GLY A 188 -61.19 -11.58 -52.64
N GLU A 189 -60.33 -10.84 -53.34
CA GLU A 189 -58.95 -11.23 -53.64
C GLU A 189 -58.17 -11.47 -52.35
N GLN A 190 -58.12 -10.51 -51.43
CA GLN A 190 -57.39 -10.63 -50.15
C GLN A 190 -57.90 -11.78 -49.27
N LEU A 191 -59.21 -12.02 -49.24
CA LEU A 191 -59.82 -13.11 -48.48
C LEU A 191 -59.49 -14.48 -49.11
N SER A 192 -59.62 -14.61 -50.43
CA SER A 192 -59.25 -15.84 -51.15
C SER A 192 -57.74 -16.05 -51.27
N SER A 193 -56.92 -15.00 -51.11
CA SER A 193 -55.46 -15.09 -51.10
C SER A 193 -54.86 -15.34 -49.70
N SER A 194 -55.70 -15.39 -48.65
CA SER A 194 -55.26 -15.45 -47.25
C SER A 194 -54.46 -16.73 -46.93
N SER A 195 -54.84 -17.86 -47.53
CA SER A 195 -54.27 -19.18 -47.26
C SER A 195 -53.45 -19.73 -48.44
N ARG A 196 -53.79 -19.34 -49.68
CA ARG A 196 -53.19 -19.82 -50.94
C ARG A 196 -53.30 -18.74 -52.01
N PRO A 197 -52.54 -18.78 -53.13
CA PRO A 197 -52.82 -17.92 -54.28
C PRO A 197 -54.26 -18.13 -54.78
N THR A 198 -55.00 -17.03 -54.99
CA THR A 198 -56.41 -17.13 -55.40
C THR A 198 -56.56 -17.77 -56.78
N VAL A 199 -57.53 -18.69 -56.88
CA VAL A 199 -57.93 -19.35 -58.14
C VAL A 199 -59.29 -18.85 -58.64
N LEU A 200 -59.87 -17.85 -57.96
CA LEU A 200 -61.18 -17.29 -58.27
C LEU A 200 -61.06 -16.26 -59.41
N GLY A 201 -62.02 -16.27 -60.33
CA GLY A 201 -62.12 -15.23 -61.36
C GLY A 201 -62.69 -13.90 -60.82
N ASP A 202 -62.47 -12.79 -61.52
CA ASP A 202 -62.89 -11.43 -61.13
C ASP A 202 -64.34 -11.33 -60.65
N GLY A 203 -65.27 -12.07 -61.28
CA GLY A 203 -66.68 -12.09 -60.88
C GLY A 203 -66.92 -12.79 -59.53
N GLN A 204 -66.16 -13.84 -59.23
CA GLN A 204 -66.24 -14.57 -57.96
C GLN A 204 -65.58 -13.80 -56.83
N THR A 205 -64.41 -13.17 -57.06
CA THR A 205 -63.76 -12.31 -56.06
C THR A 205 -64.63 -11.07 -55.75
N THR A 206 -65.18 -10.41 -56.78
CA THR A 206 -66.12 -9.29 -56.59
C THR A 206 -67.37 -9.72 -55.81
N CYS A 207 -67.95 -10.88 -56.12
CA CYS A 207 -69.09 -11.41 -55.38
C CYS A 207 -68.73 -11.71 -53.92
N LEU A 208 -67.62 -12.41 -53.68
CA LEU A 208 -67.15 -12.81 -52.34
C LEU A 208 -66.97 -11.58 -51.43
N GLY A 209 -66.23 -10.56 -51.89
CA GLY A 209 -66.03 -9.35 -51.10
C GLY A 209 -67.31 -8.52 -50.90
N THR A 210 -68.22 -8.51 -51.89
CA THR A 210 -69.54 -7.88 -51.74
C THR A 210 -70.38 -8.58 -50.67
N ALA A 211 -70.45 -9.91 -50.72
CA ALA A 211 -71.25 -10.73 -49.82
C ALA A 211 -70.73 -10.70 -48.38
N VAL A 212 -69.41 -10.83 -48.16
CA VAL A 212 -68.80 -10.74 -46.82
C VAL A 212 -69.02 -9.35 -46.21
N VAL A 213 -68.82 -8.27 -46.97
CA VAL A 213 -69.02 -6.91 -46.44
C VAL A 213 -70.51 -6.61 -46.18
N ASN A 214 -71.43 -7.14 -46.98
CA ASN A 214 -72.88 -7.01 -46.71
C ASN A 214 -73.34 -7.80 -45.48
N ASP A 215 -72.64 -8.87 -45.11
CA ASP A 215 -73.01 -9.74 -44.00
C ASP A 215 -72.48 -9.25 -42.64
N ILE A 216 -71.19 -8.90 -42.55
CA ILE A 216 -70.56 -8.46 -41.28
C ILE A 216 -70.14 -6.99 -41.25
N GLY A 217 -70.11 -6.28 -42.38
CA GLY A 217 -69.64 -4.91 -42.47
C GLY A 217 -68.12 -4.75 -42.50
N LEU A 218 -67.64 -3.65 -43.10
CA LEU A 218 -66.19 -3.35 -43.19
C LEU A 218 -65.48 -3.24 -41.83
N ALA A 219 -66.16 -2.75 -40.80
CA ALA A 219 -65.57 -2.56 -39.47
C ALA A 219 -65.24 -3.91 -38.81
N THR A 220 -66.20 -4.83 -38.78
CA THR A 220 -66.05 -6.19 -38.24
C THR A 220 -65.05 -7.01 -39.05
N LEU A 221 -65.08 -6.86 -40.38
CA LEU A 221 -64.08 -7.48 -41.26
C LEU A 221 -62.66 -6.97 -40.96
N GLY A 222 -62.52 -5.65 -40.71
CA GLY A 222 -61.25 -5.03 -40.36
C GLY A 222 -60.72 -5.48 -38.99
N SER A 223 -61.57 -5.59 -37.96
CA SER A 223 -61.14 -6.04 -36.63
C SER A 223 -60.82 -7.54 -36.60
N GLY A 224 -61.63 -8.38 -37.27
CA GLY A 224 -61.41 -9.82 -37.35
C GLY A 224 -60.20 -10.26 -38.19
N LEU A 225 -59.68 -9.40 -39.08
CA LEU A 225 -58.45 -9.64 -39.84
C LEU A 225 -57.20 -9.04 -39.18
N ALA A 226 -57.32 -8.31 -38.08
CA ALA A 226 -56.19 -7.70 -37.40
C ALA A 226 -55.34 -8.74 -36.65
N SER A 227 -54.02 -8.53 -36.55
CA SER A 227 -53.09 -9.47 -35.89
C SER A 227 -53.31 -9.67 -34.37
N GLY A 228 -54.23 -8.90 -33.77
CA GLY A 228 -54.69 -9.03 -32.38
C GLY A 228 -56.18 -9.35 -32.24
N ALA A 229 -56.84 -9.80 -33.31
CA ALA A 229 -58.26 -10.17 -33.29
C ALA A 229 -58.57 -11.23 -32.22
N SER A 230 -59.71 -11.10 -31.54
CA SER A 230 -60.20 -12.17 -30.68
C SER A 230 -60.62 -13.39 -31.49
N THR A 231 -60.63 -14.58 -30.88
CA THR A 231 -61.13 -15.81 -31.53
C THR A 231 -62.54 -15.64 -32.06
N SER A 232 -63.41 -14.92 -31.34
CA SER A 232 -64.77 -14.58 -31.78
C SER A 232 -64.82 -13.73 -33.05
N GLU A 233 -63.95 -12.73 -33.19
CA GLU A 233 -63.91 -11.87 -34.38
C GLU A 233 -63.32 -12.61 -35.59
N SER A 234 -62.27 -13.42 -35.36
CA SER A 234 -61.70 -14.28 -36.40
C SER A 234 -62.74 -15.29 -36.92
N THR A 235 -63.48 -15.95 -36.02
CA THR A 235 -64.56 -16.89 -36.39
C THR A 235 -65.67 -16.19 -37.17
N ALA A 236 -66.10 -14.98 -36.76
CA ALA A 236 -67.13 -14.24 -37.49
C ALA A 236 -66.74 -13.93 -38.94
N VAL A 237 -65.46 -13.66 -39.21
CA VAL A 237 -64.94 -13.49 -40.58
C VAL A 237 -64.97 -14.81 -41.36
N VAL A 238 -64.56 -15.94 -40.75
CA VAL A 238 -64.62 -17.25 -41.40
C VAL A 238 -66.05 -17.68 -41.73
N GLU A 239 -66.99 -17.54 -40.79
CA GLU A 239 -68.41 -17.87 -41.01
C GLU A 239 -69.07 -16.98 -42.06
N ALA A 240 -68.64 -15.73 -42.20
CA ALA A 240 -69.08 -14.83 -43.27
C ALA A 240 -68.53 -15.28 -44.63
N ILE A 241 -67.26 -15.68 -44.70
CA ILE A 241 -66.61 -16.21 -45.91
C ILE A 241 -67.29 -17.51 -46.38
N GLU A 242 -67.60 -18.44 -45.49
CA GLU A 242 -68.28 -19.69 -45.83
C GLU A 242 -69.69 -19.44 -46.39
N ARG A 243 -70.48 -18.55 -45.75
CA ARG A 243 -71.82 -18.18 -46.23
C ARG A 243 -71.75 -17.42 -47.56
N ALA A 244 -70.77 -16.55 -47.72
CA ALA A 244 -70.52 -15.84 -48.98
C ALA A 244 -70.11 -16.80 -50.11
N ALA A 245 -69.25 -17.79 -49.85
CA ALA A 245 -68.83 -18.79 -50.82
C ALA A 245 -70.02 -19.57 -51.39
N VAL A 246 -70.94 -20.02 -50.53
CA VAL A 246 -72.19 -20.68 -50.95
C VAL A 246 -73.03 -19.76 -51.83
N SER A 247 -73.23 -18.49 -51.43
CA SER A 247 -74.04 -17.54 -52.21
C SER A 247 -73.43 -17.17 -53.56
N CYS A 248 -72.10 -17.17 -53.66
CA CYS A 248 -71.33 -16.83 -54.86
C CYS A 248 -70.99 -18.05 -55.72
N SER A 249 -71.48 -19.25 -55.39
CA SER A 249 -71.15 -20.51 -56.07
C SER A 249 -69.63 -20.78 -56.16
N ILE A 250 -68.93 -20.53 -55.05
CA ILE A 250 -67.51 -20.80 -54.86
C ILE A 250 -67.36 -22.07 -54.02
N ASP A 251 -66.48 -22.97 -54.43
CA ASP A 251 -66.05 -24.10 -53.59
C ASP A 251 -65.22 -23.56 -52.41
N PRO A 252 -65.58 -23.81 -51.13
CA PRO A 252 -64.79 -23.32 -49.99
C PRO A 252 -63.32 -23.77 -50.01
N SER A 253 -63.00 -24.90 -50.64
CA SER A 253 -61.61 -25.38 -50.80
C SER A 253 -60.79 -24.57 -51.82
N ALA A 254 -61.41 -23.63 -52.54
CA ALA A 254 -60.74 -22.62 -53.35
C ALA A 254 -60.35 -21.36 -52.55
N ILE A 255 -60.71 -21.30 -51.26
CA ILE A 255 -60.42 -20.18 -50.34
C ILE A 255 -59.49 -20.64 -49.19
N PHE A 256 -59.63 -21.88 -48.71
CA PHE A 256 -58.88 -22.48 -47.59
C PHE A 256 -58.03 -23.70 -48.03
#